data_AF-A0A2N2J6M6-F1
#
_entry.id   AF-A0A2N2J6M6-F1
#
_cell.length_a   1.000
_cell.length_b   1.000
_cell.length_c   1.000
_cell.angle_alpha   90.00
_cell.angle_beta   90.00
_cell.angle_gamma   90.00
#
_symmetry.space_group_name_H-M   'P 1'
#
loop_
_entity.id
_entity.type
_entity.pdbx_description
1 polymer ?
#
loop_
_entity_poly.entity_id
_entity_poly.type
_entity_poly.pdbx_seq_one_letter_code
_entity_poly.pdbx_strand_id
1 'polypeptide(L)'
;MENYIPLLSGLIGALIGATASIATIIVQSRSQNKRERIKMAAQIAMEDVKISMEIAFKSGKRTAIPAPTVYLHYHMKLMELLENNNLDSVTLRLLTEENRKIIDSLKLLNSEREEQLRVQKDQ
;
A
#
# COMPACT_ATOMS: atom_id res chain seq x y z
N MET A 1 40.04 -7.67 46.05
CA MET A 1 39.79 -7.26 44.64
C MET A 1 39.13 -8.37 43.80
N GLU A 2 38.51 -9.40 44.40
CA GLU A 2 37.91 -10.52 43.65
C GLU A 2 36.41 -10.31 43.29
N ASN A 3 35.74 -9.31 43.89
CA ASN A 3 34.29 -9.08 43.69
C ASN A 3 33.92 -8.09 42.57
N TYR A 4 34.89 -7.44 41.90
CA TYR A 4 34.57 -6.45 40.85
C TYR A 4 34.39 -7.05 39.46
N ILE A 5 35.03 -8.20 39.19
CA ILE A 5 34.95 -8.89 37.89
C ILE A 5 33.51 -9.36 37.58
N PRO A 6 32.75 -9.94 38.52
CA PRO A 6 31.36 -10.32 38.28
C PRO A 6 30.43 -9.13 38.04
N LEU A 7 30.63 -8.03 38.78
CA LEU A 7 29.84 -6.80 38.63
C LEU A 7 30.07 -6.13 37.29
N LEU A 8 31.34 -6.02 36.84
CA LEU A 8 31.67 -5.48 35.51
C LEU A 8 31.11 -6.35 34.40
N SER A 9 31.23 -7.67 34.53
CA SER A 9 30.72 -8.62 33.53
C SER A 9 29.19 -8.57 33.43
N GLY A 10 28.50 -8.45 34.57
CA GLY A 10 27.05 -8.26 34.61
C GLY A 10 26.60 -6.93 33.99
N LEU A 11 27.33 -5.84 34.24
CA LEU A 11 27.07 -4.54 33.63
C LEU A 11 27.25 -4.56 32.11
N ILE A 12 28.33 -5.16 31.62
CA ILE A 12 28.60 -5.31 30.18
C ILE A 12 27.53 -6.20 29.54
N GLY A 13 27.18 -7.32 30.16
CA GLY A 13 26.10 -8.19 29.71
C GLY A 13 24.75 -7.46 29.63
N ALA A 14 24.43 -6.65 30.63
CA ALA A 14 23.21 -5.82 30.64
C ALA A 14 23.21 -4.76 29.53
N LEU A 15 24.34 -4.09 29.28
CA LEU A 15 24.49 -3.12 28.19
C LEU A 15 24.32 -3.77 26.81
N ILE A 16 24.95 -4.93 26.60
CA ILE A 16 24.81 -5.69 25.36
C ILE A 16 23.35 -6.13 25.18
N GLY A 17 22.73 -6.69 26.23
CA GLY A 17 21.33 -7.12 26.21
C GLY A 17 20.35 -5.98 25.92
N ALA A 18 20.55 -4.82 26.56
CA ALA A 18 19.74 -3.63 26.32
C ALA A 18 19.88 -3.12 24.88
N THR A 19 21.11 -3.05 24.36
CA THR A 19 21.38 -2.62 22.98
C THR A 19 20.76 -3.58 21.96
N ALA A 20 20.90 -4.89 22.17
CA ALA A 20 20.30 -5.90 21.32
C ALA A 20 18.76 -5.84 21.33
N SER A 21 18.16 -5.58 22.49
CA SER A 21 16.71 -5.39 22.63
C SER A 21 16.23 -4.16 21.86
N ILE A 22 16.90 -3.02 22.01
CA ILE A 22 16.57 -1.78 21.28
C ILE A 22 16.66 -2.01 19.76
N ALA A 23 17.74 -2.64 19.30
CA ALA A 23 17.92 -2.95 17.89
C ALA A 23 16.78 -3.84 17.35
N THR A 24 16.37 -4.85 18.13
CA THR A 24 15.27 -5.75 17.77
C THR A 24 13.94 -5.00 17.66
N ILE A 25 13.64 -4.13 18.63
CA ILE A 25 12.41 -3.32 18.64
C ILE A 25 12.35 -2.40 17.42
N ILE A 26 13.47 -1.77 17.04
CA ILE A 26 13.53 -0.89 15.86
C ILE A 26 13.21 -1.67 14.58
N VAL A 27 13.78 -2.85 14.41
CA VAL A 27 13.54 -3.70 13.23
C VAL A 27 12.08 -4.16 13.17
N GLN A 28 11.54 -4.62 14.30
CA GLN A 28 10.14 -5.06 14.40
C GLN A 28 9.17 -3.92 14.12
N SER A 29 9.40 -2.75 14.72
CA SER A 29 8.59 -1.56 14.52
C SER A 29 8.57 -1.12 13.06
N ARG A 30 9.72 -1.07 12.38
CA ARG A 30 9.77 -0.73 10.95
C ARG A 30 8.95 -1.69 10.08
N SER A 31 9.01 -2.99 10.38
CA SER A 31 8.25 -4.01 9.65
C SER A 31 6.74 -3.89 9.90
N GLN A 32 6.35 -3.65 11.16
CA GLN A 32 4.95 -3.44 11.55
C GLN A 32 4.37 -2.19 10.90
N ASN A 33 5.07 -1.06 10.98
CA ASN A 33 4.64 0.20 10.37
C ASN A 33 4.39 0.05 8.86
N LYS A 34 5.30 -0.66 8.15
CA LYS A 34 5.11 -0.95 6.72
C LYS A 34 3.84 -1.75 6.45
N ARG A 35 3.55 -2.77 7.26
CA ARG A 35 2.36 -3.61 7.12
C ARG A 35 1.07 -2.85 7.43
N GLU A 36 1.08 -2.06 8.50
CA GLU A 36 -0.05 -1.23 8.89
C GLU A 36 -0.39 -0.21 7.82
N ARG A 37 0.62 0.42 7.22
CA ARG A 37 0.43 1.34 6.08
C ARG A 37 -0.26 0.68 4.90
N ILE A 38 0.16 -0.52 4.51
CA ILE A 38 -0.46 -1.26 3.40
C ILE A 38 -1.92 -1.60 3.73
N LYS A 39 -2.19 -2.04 4.98
CA LYS A 39 -3.56 -2.33 5.42
C LYS A 39 -4.45 -1.09 5.38
N MET A 40 -3.94 0.04 5.86
CA MET A 40 -4.68 1.30 5.87
C MET A 40 -4.98 1.79 4.44
N ALA A 41 -3.98 1.75 3.54
CA ALA A 41 -4.19 2.07 2.13
C ALA A 41 -5.25 1.17 1.47
N ALA A 42 -5.23 -0.13 1.78
CA ALA A 42 -6.22 -1.07 1.29
C ALA A 42 -7.64 -0.80 1.83
N GLN A 43 -7.77 -0.49 3.12
CA GLN A 43 -9.05 -0.14 3.73
C GLN A 43 -9.66 1.11 3.09
N ILE A 44 -8.86 2.16 2.91
CA ILE A 44 -9.30 3.40 2.27
C ILE A 44 -9.72 3.13 0.82
N ALA A 45 -8.90 2.39 0.06
CA ALA A 45 -9.22 2.02 -1.31
C ALA A 45 -10.52 1.23 -1.43
N MET A 46 -10.77 0.28 -0.53
CA MET A 46 -12.02 -0.48 -0.52
C MET A 46 -13.22 0.40 -0.22
N GLU A 47 -13.08 1.38 0.68
CA GLU A 47 -14.15 2.30 1.01
C GLU A 47 -14.45 3.25 -0.15
N ASP A 48 -13.42 3.76 -0.83
CA ASP A 48 -13.59 4.63 -1.99
C ASP A 48 -14.25 3.92 -3.18
N VAL A 49 -13.92 2.64 -3.38
CA VAL A 49 -14.62 1.77 -4.34
C VAL A 49 -16.09 1.61 -3.99
N LYS A 50 -16.44 1.36 -2.71
CA LYS A 50 -17.84 1.26 -2.27
C LYS A 50 -18.61 2.55 -2.49
N ILE A 51 -18.02 3.69 -2.12
CA ILE A 51 -18.62 5.01 -2.35
C ILE A 51 -18.85 5.23 -3.84
N SER A 52 -17.86 4.92 -4.68
CA SER A 52 -17.96 5.03 -6.14
C SER A 52 -19.09 4.16 -6.71
N MET A 53 -19.23 2.93 -6.21
CA MET A 53 -20.34 2.03 -6.57
C MET A 53 -21.69 2.58 -6.12
N GLU A 54 -21.80 3.05 -4.88
CA GLU A 54 -23.04 3.60 -4.34
C GLU A 54 -23.50 4.82 -5.14
N ILE A 55 -22.58 5.72 -5.49
CA ILE A 55 -22.86 6.88 -6.35
C ILE A 55 -23.33 6.41 -7.73
N ALA A 56 -22.66 5.43 -8.33
CA ALA A 56 -23.05 4.89 -9.63
C ALA A 56 -24.47 4.30 -9.60
N PHE A 57 -24.78 3.47 -8.58
CA PHE A 57 -26.11 2.90 -8.39
C PHE A 57 -27.19 3.97 -8.20
N LYS A 58 -26.94 4.96 -7.34
CA LYS A 58 -27.89 6.06 -7.07
C LYS A 58 -28.09 6.98 -8.26
N SER A 59 -27.05 7.19 -9.07
CA SER A 59 -27.12 8.07 -10.24
C SER A 59 -27.98 7.52 -11.38
N GLY A 60 -28.30 6.21 -11.36
CA GLY A 60 -29.05 5.53 -12.42
C GLY A 60 -28.32 5.48 -13.77
N LYS A 61 -27.11 6.03 -13.87
CA LYS A 61 -26.30 6.04 -15.09
C LYS A 61 -25.30 4.89 -15.05
N ARG A 62 -25.18 4.17 -16.17
CA ARG A 62 -24.07 3.22 -16.37
C ARG A 62 -22.76 4.00 -16.37
N THR A 63 -22.07 3.97 -15.23
CA THR A 63 -20.74 4.56 -15.06
C THR A 63 -19.73 3.42 -15.01
N ALA A 64 -18.65 3.54 -15.79
CA ALA A 64 -17.55 2.59 -15.73
C ALA A 64 -16.76 2.83 -14.43
N ILE A 65 -16.83 1.88 -13.51
CA ILE A 65 -16.08 1.94 -12.25
C ILE A 65 -14.72 1.26 -12.49
N PRO A 66 -13.59 1.92 -12.19
CA PRO A 66 -12.28 1.30 -12.27
C PRO A 66 -12.17 0.06 -11.38
N ALA A 67 -11.29 -0.87 -11.76
CA ALA A 67 -11.02 -2.05 -10.94
C ALA A 67 -10.48 -1.65 -9.55
N PRO A 68 -10.82 -2.38 -8.47
CA PRO A 68 -10.33 -2.07 -7.11
C PRO A 68 -8.81 -1.98 -6.98
N THR A 69 -8.07 -2.67 -7.84
CA THR A 69 -6.60 -2.61 -7.91
C THR A 69 -6.08 -1.23 -8.26
N VAL A 70 -6.82 -0.44 -9.05
CA VAL A 70 -6.48 0.94 -9.42
C VAL A 70 -6.58 1.87 -8.21
N TYR A 71 -7.64 1.72 -7.42
CA TYR A 71 -7.81 2.48 -6.17
C TYR A 71 -6.72 2.10 -5.16
N LEU A 72 -6.41 0.81 -5.03
CA LEU A 72 -5.35 0.34 -4.15
C LEU A 72 -3.99 0.94 -4.54
N HIS A 73 -3.63 0.89 -5.82
CA HIS A 73 -2.39 1.48 -6.33
C HIS A 73 -2.30 2.97 -5.99
N TYR A 74 -3.36 3.73 -6.27
CA TYR A 74 -3.43 5.15 -5.97
C TYR A 74 -3.20 5.45 -4.49
N HIS A 75 -3.93 4.79 -3.59
CA HIS A 75 -3.79 5.04 -2.16
C HIS A 75 -2.46 4.57 -1.59
N MET A 76 -1.89 3.48 -2.10
CA MET A 76 -0.54 3.06 -1.70
C MET A 76 0.51 4.11 -2.07
N LYS A 77 0.48 4.64 -3.30
CA LYS A 77 1.41 5.68 -3.73
C LYS A 77 1.17 7.01 -3.03
N LEU A 78 -0.09 7.37 -2.79
CA LEU A 78 -0.43 8.57 -2.05
C LEU A 78 0.15 8.53 -0.62
N MET A 79 0.03 7.39 0.06
CA MET A 79 0.62 7.19 1.39
C MET A 79 2.15 7.26 1.38
N GLU A 80 2.80 6.76 0.32
CA GLU A 80 4.24 6.88 0.13
C GLU A 80 4.68 8.34 -0.09
N LEU A 81 3.93 9.12 -0.86
CA LEU A 81 4.20 10.55 -1.07
C LEU A 81 4.01 11.36 0.22
N LEU A 82 2.97 11.05 0.99
CA LEU A 82 2.71 11.66 2.30
C LEU A 82 3.85 11.40 3.29
N GLU A 83 4.31 10.15 3.41
CA GLU A 83 5.38 9.77 4.32
C GLU A 83 6.71 10.46 3.99
N ASN A 84 7.00 10.62 2.71
CA ASN A 84 8.22 11.26 2.23
C ASN A 84 8.15 12.80 2.20
N ASN A 85 7.04 13.41 2.66
CA ASN A 85 6.77 14.85 2.56
C ASN A 85 6.86 15.39 1.11
N ASN A 86 6.62 14.52 0.13
CA ASN A 86 6.69 14.84 -1.31
C ASN A 86 5.28 15.00 -1.90
N LEU A 87 4.30 15.39 -1.08
CA LEU A 87 2.95 15.63 -1.55
C LEU A 87 2.81 17.09 -2.00
N ASP A 88 2.98 17.32 -3.30
CA ASP A 88 2.74 18.60 -3.95
C ASP A 88 1.81 18.43 -5.16
N SER A 89 1.47 19.54 -5.82
CA SER A 89 0.58 19.53 -6.97
C SER A 89 1.16 18.79 -8.18
N VAL A 90 2.49 18.77 -8.33
CA VAL A 90 3.18 18.12 -9.43
C VAL A 90 3.17 16.60 -9.23
N THR A 91 3.54 16.13 -8.04
CA THR A 91 3.55 14.69 -7.72
C THR A 91 2.15 14.09 -7.71
N LEU A 92 1.14 14.82 -7.24
CA LEU A 92 -0.26 14.40 -7.33
C LEU A 92 -0.75 14.28 -8.78
N ARG A 93 -0.36 15.22 -9.64
CA ARG A 93 -0.70 15.17 -11.06
C ARG A 93 -0.03 13.97 -11.72
N LEU A 94 1.26 13.75 -11.48
CA LEU A 94 1.98 12.59 -11.98
C LEU A 94 1.35 11.29 -11.53
N LEU A 95 1.01 11.15 -10.24
CA LEU A 95 0.31 9.98 -9.72
C LEU A 95 -1.04 9.75 -10.42
N THR A 96 -1.80 10.81 -10.66
CA THR A 96 -3.09 10.70 -11.37
C THR A 96 -2.90 10.27 -12.82
N GLU A 97 -1.89 10.80 -13.51
CA GLU A 97 -1.54 10.41 -14.88
C GLU A 97 -1.06 8.94 -14.96
N GLU A 98 -0.25 8.49 -14.01
CA GLU A 98 0.16 7.09 -13.87
C GLU A 98 -1.05 6.19 -13.65
N ASN A 99 -1.95 6.58 -12.75
CA ASN A 99 -3.14 5.79 -12.44
C ASN A 99 -4.10 5.70 -13.64
N ARG A 100 -4.20 6.78 -14.43
CA ARG A 100 -4.95 6.79 -15.69
C ARG A 100 -4.38 5.79 -16.70
N LYS A 101 -3.06 5.71 -16.85
CA LYS A 101 -2.42 4.71 -17.72
C LYS A 101 -2.79 3.29 -17.31
N ILE A 102 -2.83 3.00 -16.00
CA ILE A 102 -3.25 1.69 -15.50
C ILE A 102 -4.70 1.39 -15.89
N ILE A 103 -5.60 2.36 -15.74
CA ILE A 103 -7.00 2.22 -16.16
C ILE A 103 -7.09 1.91 -17.66
N ASP A 104 -6.36 2.65 -18.49
CA ASP A 104 -6.40 2.49 -19.94
C ASP A 104 -5.84 1.13 -20.37
N SER A 105 -4.75 0.67 -19.76
CA SER A 105 -4.20 -0.67 -19.98
C SER A 105 -5.15 -1.78 -19.55
N LEU A 106 -5.85 -1.62 -18.41
CA LEU A 106 -6.83 -2.60 -17.96
C LEU A 106 -8.05 -2.67 -18.88
N LYS A 107 -8.49 -1.54 -19.45
CA LYS A 107 -9.57 -1.53 -20.45
C LYS A 107 -9.16 -2.31 -21.69
N LEU A 108 -7.95 -2.08 -22.21
CA LEU A 108 -7.42 -2.79 -23.37
C LEU A 108 -7.36 -4.31 -23.12
N LEU A 109 -6.80 -4.72 -21.98
CA LEU A 109 -6.72 -6.13 -21.59
C LEU A 109 -8.10 -6.79 -21.50
N ASN A 110 -9.08 -6.07 -20.95
CA ASN A 110 -10.44 -6.58 -20.85
C ASN A 110 -11.11 -6.71 -22.22
N SER A 111 -10.90 -5.77 -23.14
CA SER A 111 -11.43 -5.90 -24.52
C SER A 111 -10.82 -7.09 -25.27
N GLU A 112 -9.50 -7.29 -25.18
CA GLU A 112 -8.83 -8.44 -25.80
C GLU A 112 -9.36 -9.77 -25.25
N ARG A 113 -9.58 -9.83 -23.93
CA ARG A 113 -10.15 -11.01 -23.27
C ARG A 113 -11.58 -11.30 -23.74
N GLU A 114 -12.40 -10.27 -23.90
CA GLU A 114 -13.77 -10.43 -24.40
C GLU A 114 -13.79 -10.94 -25.84
N GLU A 115 -12.87 -10.46 -26.70
CA GLU A 115 -12.73 -10.94 -28.07
C GLU A 115 -12.31 -12.41 -28.13
N GLN A 116 -11.32 -12.82 -27.33
CA GLN A 116 -10.88 -14.22 -27.24
C GLN A 116 -12.02 -15.15 -26.80
N LEU A 117 -12.82 -14.72 -25.82
CA LEU A 117 -13.97 -15.50 -25.33
C LEU A 117 -15.09 -15.62 -26.35
N ARG A 118 -15.23 -14.66 -27.27
CA ARG A 118 -16.20 -14.76 -28.39
C ARG A 118 -15.71 -15.78 -29.42
N VAL A 119 -14.46 -15.68 -29.87
CA VAL A 119 -13.86 -16.60 -30.85
C VAL A 119 -13.91 -18.06 -30.36
N GLN A 120 -13.70 -18.31 -29.07
CA GLN A 120 -13.76 -19.65 -28.50
C GLN A 120 -15.20 -20.22 -28.40
N LYS A 121 -16.23 -19.37 -28.33
CA LYS A 121 -17.64 -19.82 -28.31
C LYS A 121 -18.20 -20.12 -29.70
N ASP A 122 -17.58 -19.56 -30.73
CA ASP A 122 -17.97 -19.75 -32.13
C ASP A 122 -17.26 -20.94 -32.80
N GLN A 123 -16.41 -21.67 -32.05
CA GLN A 123 -15.76 -22.94 -32.43
C GLN A 123 -16.44 -24.13 -31.76
#